data_AF-A0A933LHV3-F1
#
_entry.id   AF-A0A933LHV3-F1
#
_cell.length_a   1.000
_cell.length_b   1.000
_cell.length_c   1.000
_cell.angle_alpha   90.00
_cell.angle_beta   90.00
_cell.angle_gamma   90.00
#
_symmetry.space_group_name_H-M   'P 1'
#
loop_
_entity.id
_entity.type
_entity.pdbx_description
1 polymer ?
#
loop_
_entity_poly.entity_id
_entity_poly.type
_entity_poly.pdbx_seq_one_letter_code
_entity_poly.pdbx_strand_id
1 'polypeptide(L)'
;MSAITGTNGVMTCDTCGASIYREHIDRGLAGRWAGHLLCPHCLAEKRGPVASDAEHVSGADEAEGGPHPGRSSTYTGLAGLSALDAYHYKRPLLPAGHGATRLRIFHCKLSEGPVLNLNQQINEWLDMHPDVEVKFAQTTIGTWEGKHMEQHIILALYY
;
A
#
# COMPACT_ATOMS: atom_id res chain seq x y z
N MET A 1 -20.70 16.69 -44.77
CA MET A 1 -19.83 17.73 -44.16
C MET A 1 -20.39 18.07 -42.77
N SER A 2 -19.51 18.48 -41.85
CA SER A 2 -19.65 18.61 -40.38
C SER A 2 -19.13 17.35 -39.64
N ALA A 3 -17.82 17.16 -39.44
CA ALA A 3 -16.78 17.92 -38.72
C ALA A 3 -16.70 17.59 -37.21
N ILE A 4 -15.46 17.26 -36.81
CA ILE A 4 -14.98 16.51 -35.65
C ILE A 4 -14.98 17.32 -34.34
N THR A 5 -15.26 16.67 -33.21
CA THR A 5 -14.71 16.99 -31.86
C THR A 5 -15.07 15.80 -30.94
N GLY A 6 -14.14 15.00 -30.44
CA GLY A 6 -13.15 15.38 -29.43
C GLY A 6 -13.43 14.57 -28.15
N THR A 7 -12.90 13.35 -28.11
CA THR A 7 -12.55 12.51 -26.95
C THR A 7 -12.90 13.02 -25.54
N ASN A 8 -13.70 12.24 -24.81
CA ASN A 8 -13.39 11.87 -23.43
C ASN A 8 -13.90 10.44 -23.19
N GLY A 9 -13.06 9.45 -23.50
CA GLY A 9 -13.32 8.01 -23.35
C GLY A 9 -13.31 7.56 -21.90
N VAL A 10 -14.09 8.25 -21.07
CA VAL A 10 -14.26 8.02 -19.64
C VAL A 10 -15.71 7.60 -19.41
N MET A 11 -15.90 6.35 -19.04
CA MET A 11 -17.17 5.80 -18.57
C MET A 11 -17.22 5.86 -17.04
N THR A 12 -18.35 5.59 -16.41
CA THR A 12 -18.46 5.56 -14.95
C THR A 12 -18.84 4.16 -14.47
N CYS A 13 -18.29 3.77 -13.32
CA CYS A 13 -18.66 2.55 -12.64
C CYS A 13 -20.08 2.65 -12.10
N ASP A 14 -20.92 1.65 -12.39
CA ASP A 14 -22.32 1.64 -11.95
C ASP A 14 -22.46 1.42 -10.43
N THR A 15 -21.42 0.92 -9.76
CA THR A 15 -21.44 0.64 -8.31
C THR A 15 -20.88 1.77 -7.47
N CYS A 16 -19.70 2.29 -7.84
CA CYS A 16 -18.99 3.28 -7.03
C CYS A 16 -18.89 4.67 -7.68
N GLY A 17 -19.39 4.84 -8.90
CA GLY A 17 -19.33 6.10 -9.64
C GLY A 17 -17.93 6.47 -10.16
N ALA A 18 -16.92 5.62 -9.95
CA ALA A 18 -15.55 5.91 -10.37
C ALA A 18 -15.41 6.00 -11.89
N SER A 19 -14.55 6.91 -12.35
CA SER A 19 -14.18 7.06 -13.76
C SER A 19 -13.40 5.82 -14.27
N ILE A 20 -13.89 5.22 -15.35
CA ILE A 20 -13.33 4.07 -16.07
C ILE A 20 -12.83 4.57 -17.42
N TYR A 21 -11.51 4.59 -17.59
CA TYR A 21 -10.88 4.87 -18.87
C TYR A 21 -11.00 3.66 -19.80
N ARG A 22 -11.10 3.92 -21.11
CA ARG A 22 -11.20 2.87 -22.14
C ARG A 22 -10.03 1.87 -22.09
N GLU A 23 -8.83 2.35 -21.78
CA GLU A 23 -7.63 1.52 -21.57
C GLU A 23 -7.78 0.48 -20.46
N HIS A 24 -8.58 0.75 -19.42
CA HIS A 24 -8.86 -0.23 -18.37
C HIS A 24 -9.76 -1.37 -18.88
N ILE A 25 -10.66 -1.07 -19.83
CA ILE A 25 -11.50 -2.07 -20.48
C ILE A 25 -10.65 -2.89 -21.45
N ASP A 26 -9.82 -2.23 -22.27
CA ASP A 26 -8.97 -2.89 -23.26
C ASP A 26 -7.93 -3.83 -22.62
N ARG A 27 -7.43 -3.48 -21.43
CA ARG A 27 -6.52 -4.32 -20.63
C ARG A 27 -7.24 -5.38 -19.78
N GLY A 28 -8.57 -5.44 -19.81
CA GLY A 28 -9.37 -6.38 -19.03
C GLY A 28 -9.37 -6.12 -17.51
N LEU A 29 -8.91 -4.94 -17.07
CA LEU A 29 -8.91 -4.52 -15.66
C LEU A 29 -10.31 -4.06 -15.23
N ALA A 30 -11.05 -3.40 -16.11
CA ALA A 30 -12.44 -3.02 -15.93
C ALA A 30 -13.31 -3.84 -16.90
N GLY A 31 -14.54 -4.15 -16.50
CA GLY A 31 -15.38 -5.05 -17.27
C GLY A 31 -16.81 -5.04 -16.81
N ARG A 32 -17.69 -5.63 -17.62
CA ARG A 32 -19.09 -5.77 -17.26
C ARG A 32 -19.28 -7.04 -16.44
N TRP A 33 -19.97 -6.93 -15.31
CA TRP A 33 -20.40 -8.06 -14.48
C TRP A 33 -21.90 -7.96 -14.27
N ALA A 34 -22.64 -9.02 -14.62
CA ALA A 34 -24.11 -9.04 -14.59
C ALA A 34 -24.76 -7.82 -15.29
N GLY A 35 -24.18 -7.36 -16.40
CA GLY A 35 -24.67 -6.20 -17.17
C GLY A 35 -24.16 -4.82 -16.72
N HIS A 36 -23.66 -4.71 -15.48
CA HIS A 36 -23.14 -3.47 -14.91
C HIS A 36 -21.66 -3.25 -15.23
N LEU A 37 -21.28 -2.05 -15.64
CA LEU A 37 -19.88 -1.70 -15.89
C LEU A 37 -19.18 -1.43 -14.56
N LEU A 38 -18.17 -2.25 -14.24
CA LEU A 38 -17.43 -2.17 -12.99
C LEU A 38 -15.99 -1.72 -13.23
N CYS A 39 -15.50 -0.87 -12.33
CA CYS A 39 -14.09 -0.50 -12.28
C CYS A 39 -13.22 -1.66 -11.74
N PRO A 40 -11.89 -1.57 -11.82
CA PRO A 40 -11.01 -2.66 -11.40
C PRO A 40 -11.19 -3.10 -9.94
N HIS A 41 -11.53 -2.16 -9.05
CA HIS A 41 -11.78 -2.48 -7.64
C HIS A 41 -13.08 -3.26 -7.45
N CYS A 42 -14.21 -2.74 -7.95
CA CYS A 42 -15.51 -3.38 -7.83
C CYS A 42 -15.54 -4.74 -8.57
N LEU A 43 -14.83 -4.84 -9.70
CA LEU A 43 -14.72 -6.09 -10.45
C LEU A 43 -13.90 -7.14 -9.69
N ALA A 44 -12.78 -6.76 -9.08
CA ALA A 44 -11.96 -7.67 -8.25
C ALA A 44 -12.74 -8.16 -7.03
N GLU A 45 -13.46 -7.27 -6.36
CA GLU A 45 -14.31 -7.61 -5.21
C GLU A 45 -15.43 -8.59 -5.59
N LYS A 46 -16.06 -8.41 -6.76
CA LYS A 46 -17.11 -9.30 -7.26
C LYS A 46 -16.60 -10.64 -7.79
N ARG A 47 -15.37 -10.70 -8.30
CA ARG A 47 -14.76 -11.96 -8.76
C ARG A 47 -14.31 -12.85 -7.60
N GLY A 48 -14.20 -12.31 -6.39
CA GLY A 48 -13.72 -13.02 -5.21
C GLY A 48 -12.24 -13.43 -5.33
N PRO A 49 -11.58 -13.78 -4.21
CA PRO A 49 -10.27 -14.42 -4.26
C PRO A 49 -10.43 -15.82 -4.86
N VAL A 50 -9.88 -16.04 -6.05
CA VAL A 50 -9.85 -17.38 -6.66
C VAL A 50 -8.71 -18.15 -6.00
N ALA A 51 -9.04 -19.01 -5.03
CA ALA A 51 -8.18 -20.10 -4.60
C ALA A 51 -9.07 -21.27 -4.11
N SER A 52 -9.08 -22.33 -4.92
CA SER A 52 -9.21 -23.76 -4.55
C SER A 52 -9.90 -24.13 -3.23
N ASP A 53 -11.03 -24.82 -3.38
CA ASP A 53 -11.57 -25.92 -2.55
C ASP A 53 -11.70 -25.76 -1.02
N ALA A 54 -12.98 -25.78 -0.58
CA ALA A 54 -13.57 -26.56 0.55
C ALA A 54 -12.95 -26.39 1.97
N GLU A 55 -13.63 -26.15 3.11
CA GLU A 55 -15.01 -26.17 3.63
C GLU A 55 -15.03 -25.25 4.89
N HIS A 56 -16.00 -24.35 5.11
CA HIS A 56 -17.15 -24.43 6.04
C HIS A 56 -16.82 -24.97 7.47
N VAL A 57 -17.10 -24.31 8.61
CA VAL A 57 -18.41 -23.81 9.09
C VAL A 57 -18.31 -22.84 10.29
N SER A 58 -19.38 -22.04 10.43
CA SER A 58 -19.92 -21.13 11.48
C SER A 58 -19.52 -21.35 12.95
N GLY A 59 -19.67 -20.42 13.91
CA GLY A 59 -20.57 -19.27 14.19
C GLY A 59 -20.36 -18.94 15.70
N ALA A 60 -20.93 -17.97 16.40
CA ALA A 60 -22.02 -17.02 16.25
C ALA A 60 -21.84 -15.94 17.36
N ASP A 61 -22.46 -14.76 17.18
CA ASP A 61 -23.10 -13.85 18.18
C ASP A 61 -22.38 -13.49 19.52
N GLU A 62 -22.47 -12.31 20.15
CA GLU A 62 -23.27 -11.08 20.00
C GLU A 62 -22.68 -10.03 21.00
N ALA A 63 -22.85 -8.74 20.66
CA ALA A 63 -23.15 -7.61 21.56
C ALA A 63 -22.09 -6.86 22.42
N GLU A 64 -22.25 -5.53 22.38
CA GLU A 64 -21.89 -4.45 23.33
C GLU A 64 -20.44 -3.90 23.43
N GLY A 65 -20.29 -2.64 22.96
CA GLY A 65 -19.49 -1.59 23.64
C GLY A 65 -17.98 -1.48 23.32
N GLY A 66 -17.61 -0.65 22.33
CA GLY A 66 -16.22 -0.26 22.10
C GLY A 66 -16.07 1.01 21.24
N PRO A 67 -15.01 1.83 21.46
CA PRO A 67 -14.86 3.14 20.86
C PRO A 67 -14.61 3.07 19.35
N HIS A 68 -15.13 4.07 18.63
CA HIS A 68 -15.10 4.21 17.18
C HIS A 68 -13.82 3.66 16.51
N PRO A 69 -13.92 2.70 15.57
CA PRO A 69 -12.81 2.42 14.68
C PRO A 69 -12.73 3.56 13.68
N GLY A 70 -11.89 4.54 14.00
CA GLY A 70 -11.32 5.40 12.97
C GLY A 70 -10.81 4.49 11.87
N ARG A 71 -11.40 4.64 10.67
CA ARG A 71 -10.97 3.99 9.43
C ARG A 71 -9.44 4.00 9.40
N SER A 72 -8.85 2.86 9.71
CA SER A 72 -7.45 2.60 9.39
C SER A 72 -7.40 2.67 7.88
N SER A 73 -6.99 3.83 7.39
CA SER A 73 -6.50 4.00 6.04
C SER A 73 -5.27 3.13 5.99
N THR A 74 -5.45 1.85 5.69
CA THR A 74 -4.41 0.92 5.30
C THR A 74 -3.63 1.63 4.21
N TYR A 75 -2.51 2.22 4.59
CA TYR A 75 -1.59 2.86 3.68
C TYR A 75 -1.06 1.71 2.83
N THR A 76 -1.57 1.63 1.60
CA THR A 76 -1.07 0.79 0.52
C THR A 76 0.32 1.29 0.11
N GLY A 77 1.29 1.22 1.02
CA GLY A 77 2.69 1.57 0.78
C GLY A 77 3.60 0.36 0.61
N LEU A 78 3.16 -0.83 1.04
CA LEU A 78 4.09 -1.96 1.23
C LEU A 78 4.14 -2.97 0.07
N ALA A 79 3.25 -2.91 -0.91
CA ALA A 79 3.35 -3.82 -2.06
C ALA A 79 4.58 -3.54 -2.95
N GLY A 80 5.14 -2.33 -2.90
CA GLY A 80 6.32 -1.94 -3.68
C GLY A 80 7.66 -2.08 -2.95
N LEU A 81 7.68 -2.07 -1.62
CA LEU A 81 8.91 -2.12 -0.83
C LEU A 81 9.44 -3.56 -0.66
N SER A 82 8.58 -4.57 -0.59
CA SER A 82 9.01 -5.98 -0.56
C SER A 82 9.77 -6.41 -1.82
N ALA A 83 9.52 -5.77 -2.96
CA ALA A 83 10.29 -6.04 -4.19
C ALA A 83 11.75 -5.55 -4.09
N LEU A 84 12.02 -4.51 -3.30
CA LEU A 84 13.39 -4.05 -3.01
C LEU A 84 14.09 -4.94 -1.99
N ASP A 85 13.35 -5.62 -1.10
CA ASP A 85 13.92 -6.58 -0.14
C ASP A 85 14.52 -7.82 -0.84
N ALA A 86 14.04 -8.16 -2.04
CA ALA A 86 14.61 -9.22 -2.86
C ALA A 86 15.95 -8.82 -3.54
N TYR A 87 16.39 -7.57 -3.42
CA TYR A 87 17.62 -7.12 -4.05
C TYR A 87 18.86 -7.57 -3.26
N HIS A 88 19.64 -8.47 -3.86
CA HIS A 88 20.91 -8.90 -3.27
C HIS A 88 21.99 -7.81 -3.38
N TYR A 89 22.25 -7.12 -2.27
CA TYR A 89 23.33 -6.15 -2.18
C TYR A 89 24.71 -6.82 -2.25
N LYS A 90 25.63 -6.22 -3.03
CA LYS A 90 27.00 -6.72 -3.19
C LYS A 90 27.85 -6.63 -1.92
N ARG A 91 27.58 -5.64 -1.06
CA ARG A 91 28.31 -5.47 0.21
C ARG A 91 27.67 -6.35 1.30
N PRO A 92 28.46 -7.19 1.99
CA PRO A 92 27.96 -7.97 3.12
C PRO A 92 27.59 -7.05 4.28
N LEU A 93 26.70 -7.53 5.16
CA LEU A 93 26.44 -6.88 6.43
C LEU A 93 27.65 -7.04 7.36
N LEU A 94 27.87 -6.03 8.18
CA LEU A 94 28.95 -6.00 9.17
C LEU A 94 28.35 -5.80 10.56
N PRO A 95 27.84 -6.85 11.24
CA PRO A 95 27.27 -6.72 12.56
C PRO A 95 28.32 -6.20 13.56
N ALA A 96 29.42 -6.93 13.75
CA ALA A 96 30.51 -6.54 14.65
C ALA A 96 31.46 -5.42 14.13
N GLY A 97 31.10 -4.74 13.04
CA GLY A 97 31.98 -3.79 12.33
C GLY A 97 31.68 -2.33 12.63
N HIS A 98 32.70 -1.48 12.50
CA HIS A 98 32.51 -0.02 12.55
C HIS A 98 32.00 0.47 11.18
N GLY A 99 30.81 1.07 11.14
CA GLY A 99 30.27 1.75 9.96
C GLY A 99 29.16 1.00 9.22
N ALA A 100 28.14 1.74 8.78
CA ALA A 100 26.99 1.17 8.08
C ALA A 100 27.30 0.81 6.63
N THR A 101 26.75 -0.31 6.18
CA THR A 101 26.92 -0.83 4.81
C THR A 101 25.69 -0.63 3.96
N ARG A 102 24.54 -0.45 4.61
CA ARG A 102 23.21 -0.30 4.03
C ARG A 102 22.46 0.83 4.73
N LEU A 103 21.41 1.27 4.04
CA LEU A 103 20.49 2.31 4.46
C LEU A 103 19.08 1.83 4.17
N ARG A 104 18.15 2.07 5.09
CA ARG A 104 16.72 1.95 4.83
C ARG A 104 16.02 3.24 5.24
N ILE A 105 15.12 3.71 4.39
CA ILE A 105 14.31 4.90 4.66
C ILE A 105 12.88 4.45 4.97
N PHE A 106 12.40 4.90 6.11
CA PHE A 106 11.01 4.82 6.52
C PHE A 106 10.44 6.24 6.49
N HIS A 107 9.21 6.41 6.03
CA HIS A 107 8.55 7.70 6.09
C HIS A 107 7.06 7.52 6.29
N CYS A 108 6.44 8.48 6.98
CA CYS A 108 4.99 8.54 7.11
C CYS A 108 4.54 9.99 7.22
N LYS A 109 3.24 10.22 7.02
CA LYS A 109 2.63 11.53 7.30
C LYS A 109 2.89 11.91 8.76
N LEU A 110 3.10 13.19 9.01
CA LEU A 110 3.33 13.72 10.36
C LEU A 110 2.00 13.82 11.13
N SER A 111 1.44 12.67 11.48
CA SER A 111 0.25 12.55 12.33
C SER A 111 0.34 11.31 13.21
N GLU A 112 -0.39 11.29 14.32
CA GLU A 112 -0.25 10.29 15.39
C GLU A 112 -0.41 8.84 14.90
N GLY A 113 -1.51 8.53 14.22
CA GLY A 113 -1.78 7.17 13.73
C GLY A 113 -0.67 6.61 12.82
N PRO A 114 -0.27 7.33 11.75
CA PRO A 114 0.85 6.92 10.90
C PRO A 114 2.18 6.78 11.62
N VAL A 115 2.48 7.63 12.61
CA VAL A 115 3.71 7.50 13.42
C VAL A 115 3.70 6.23 14.28
N LEU A 116 2.56 5.89 14.89
CA LEU A 116 2.43 4.64 15.64
C LEU A 116 2.59 3.41 14.74
N ASN A 117 2.00 3.46 13.54
CA ASN A 117 2.16 2.41 12.53
C ASN A 117 3.63 2.31 12.04
N LEU A 118 4.32 3.45 11.90
CA LEU A 118 5.74 3.47 11.53
C LEU A 118 6.60 2.72 12.56
N ASN A 119 6.32 2.88 13.85
CA ASN A 119 7.03 2.16 14.90
C ASN A 119 6.84 0.64 14.77
N GLN A 120 5.61 0.19 14.52
CA GLN A 120 5.33 -1.22 14.32
C GLN A 120 6.10 -1.76 13.10
N GLN A 121 6.05 -1.05 11.97
CA GLN A 121 6.75 -1.46 10.74
C GLN A 121 8.26 -1.57 10.92
N ILE A 122 8.88 -0.63 11.64
CA ILE A 122 10.32 -0.67 11.90
C ILE A 122 10.68 -1.89 12.75
N ASN A 123 9.93 -2.17 13.82
CA ASN A 123 10.19 -3.32 14.68
C ASN A 123 9.96 -4.64 13.96
N GLU A 124 8.85 -4.79 13.23
CA GLU A 124 8.58 -5.98 12.42
C GLU A 124 9.69 -6.21 11.38
N TRP A 125 10.19 -5.15 10.76
CA TRP A 125 11.30 -5.25 9.82
C TRP A 125 12.59 -5.72 10.51
N LEU A 126 12.92 -5.21 11.70
CA LEU A 126 14.09 -5.64 12.47
C LEU A 126 13.97 -7.10 12.91
N ASP A 127 12.77 -7.54 13.35
CA ASP A 127 12.52 -8.93 13.75
C ASP A 127 12.70 -9.90 12.58
N MET A 128 12.37 -9.49 11.35
CA MET A 128 12.60 -10.27 10.13
C MET A 128 14.06 -10.31 9.69
N HIS A 129 14.92 -9.42 10.20
CA HIS A 129 16.32 -9.28 9.78
C HIS A 129 17.27 -9.33 10.99
N PRO A 130 17.43 -10.51 11.64
CA PRO A 130 18.24 -10.65 12.85
C PRO A 130 19.76 -10.44 12.64
N ASP A 131 20.21 -10.41 11.38
CA ASP A 131 21.58 -10.11 10.97
C ASP A 131 21.87 -8.60 10.86
N VAL A 132 20.82 -7.76 10.96
CA VAL A 132 20.91 -6.31 10.92
C VAL A 132 21.21 -5.75 12.30
N GLU A 133 22.29 -4.98 12.39
CA GLU A 133 22.62 -4.17 13.56
C GLU A 133 22.49 -2.69 13.20
N VAL A 134 21.54 -1.98 13.83
CA VAL A 134 21.33 -0.54 13.60
C VAL A 134 22.46 0.24 14.25
N LYS A 135 23.27 0.92 13.43
CA LYS A 135 24.42 1.69 13.89
C LYS A 135 24.07 3.14 14.21
N PHE A 136 23.21 3.74 13.40
CA PHE A 136 22.75 5.11 13.58
C PHE A 136 21.41 5.34 12.90
N ALA A 137 20.62 6.27 13.43
CA ALA A 137 19.35 6.69 12.85
C ALA A 137 19.33 8.22 12.69
N GLN A 138 18.89 8.69 11.53
CA GLN A 138 18.68 10.10 11.26
C GLN A 138 17.20 10.36 11.02
N THR A 139 16.66 11.42 11.63
CA THR A 139 15.29 11.87 11.37
C THR A 139 15.30 13.28 10.78
N THR A 140 14.42 13.50 9.81
CA THR A 140 14.18 14.81 9.21
C THR A 140 12.68 14.96 9.01
N ILE A 141 12.15 16.16 9.27
CA ILE A 141 10.77 16.52 8.91
C ILE A 141 10.84 17.31 7.61
N GLY A 142 10.05 16.93 6.61
CA GLY A 142 10.04 17.59 5.31
C GLY A 142 8.79 17.29 4.52
N THR A 143 8.63 17.99 3.40
CA THR A 143 7.56 17.70 2.45
C THR A 143 7.95 16.50 1.59
N TRP A 144 7.11 15.48 1.53
CA TRP A 144 7.28 14.36 0.61
C TRP A 144 6.48 14.62 -0.66
N GLU A 145 7.13 14.60 -1.82
CA GLU A 145 6.45 14.87 -3.09
C GLU A 145 5.54 13.69 -3.48
N GLY A 146 4.27 14.01 -3.69
CA GLY A 146 3.24 13.08 -4.11
C GLY A 146 2.08 13.86 -4.72
N LYS A 147 0.87 13.26 -4.80
CA LYS A 147 -0.31 13.98 -5.32
C LYS A 147 -0.69 15.21 -4.47
N HIS A 148 -0.41 15.13 -3.17
CA HIS A 148 -0.59 16.22 -2.22
C HIS A 148 0.74 16.46 -1.52
N MET A 149 1.13 17.73 -1.37
CA MET A 149 2.27 18.09 -0.55
C MET A 149 1.86 17.99 0.91
N GLU A 150 2.45 17.05 1.62
CA GLU A 150 2.18 16.84 3.04
C GLU A 150 3.50 16.76 3.81
N GLN A 151 3.46 17.18 5.08
CA GLN A 151 4.60 17.01 5.97
C GLN A 151 4.73 15.54 6.35
N HIS A 152 5.93 15.02 6.19
CA HIS A 152 6.32 13.69 6.58
C HIS A 152 7.46 13.75 7.58
N ILE A 153 7.45 12.78 8.49
CA ILE A 153 8.69 12.37 9.17
C ILE A 153 9.39 11.38 8.25
N ILE A 154 10.68 11.59 8.03
CA ILE A 154 11.56 10.75 7.22
C ILE A 154 12.65 10.24 8.14
N LEU A 155 12.73 8.93 8.29
CA LEU A 155 13.65 8.23 9.18
C LEU A 155 14.57 7.32 8.37
N ALA A 156 15.87 7.61 8.45
CA ALA A 156 16.92 6.88 7.77
C ALA A 156 17.67 6.00 8.79
N LEU A 157 17.57 4.68 8.65
CA LEU A 157 18.31 3.70 9.44
C LEU A 157 19.56 3.25 8.68
N TYR A 158 20.72 3.42 9.33
CA TYR A 158 22.02 3.01 8.83
C TYR A 158 22.46 1.73 9.56
N TYR A 159 22.73 0.66 8.80
CA TYR A 159 23.10 -0.67 9.32
C TYR A 159 24.21 -1.35 8.50
#